data_AF-A0AA35QDN7-F1
#
_entry.id   AF-A0AA35QDN7-F1
#
_cell.length_a   1.000
_cell.length_b   1.000
_cell.length_c   1.000
_cell.angle_alpha   90.00
_cell.angle_beta   90.00
_cell.angle_gamma   90.00
#
_symmetry.space_group_name_H-M   'P 1'
#
loop_
_entity.id
_entity.type
_entity.pdbx_description
1 polymer ?
#
loop_
_entity_poly.entity_id
_entity_poly.type
_entity_poly.pdbx_seq_one_letter_code
_entity_poly.pdbx_strand_id
1 'polypeptide(L)'
;MDPYSAEGELINIHNHFLQGQFQEVVDFDTSSFSENNALPARILQLRARIALGQGQEVLGEVKGAKEPELEAVGALAEFSLGKTDSAVSTIEKLAVSAADNVTVEILGGTVLQAAGKTDDALALLSQHSGSLDAVALIIQIYLYQNRTDLALKEVSAARRWAQDSLLVNLAESWVGLRVGGEKYQQAFYVYEELAQAPSTSSIYSLVSQAVCELHLGRTEESQAALEEALKKDPTYAEAIANLLVLKAVTGQDTSELTESLAKAAPKHDFLTTLEAKSDLFDKAAAKYKAKVSA
;
A
#
# COMPACT_ATOMS: atom_id res chain seq x y z
N MET A 1 -12.15 20.31 6.78
CA MET A 1 -12.68 19.05 7.35
C MET A 1 -12.39 17.96 6.35
N ASP A 2 -12.06 16.76 6.82
CA ASP A 2 -11.81 15.59 5.97
C ASP A 2 -13.07 15.28 5.14
N PRO A 3 -13.00 15.27 3.80
CA PRO A 3 -14.17 15.01 2.95
C PRO A 3 -14.68 13.56 3.05
N TYR A 4 -13.93 12.67 3.70
CA TYR A 4 -14.27 11.26 3.90
C TYR A 4 -14.82 10.95 5.30
N SER A 5 -15.34 11.97 6.00
CA SER A 5 -15.99 11.79 7.30
C SER A 5 -17.23 10.87 7.20
N ALA A 6 -17.69 10.34 8.35
CA ALA A 6 -18.83 9.44 8.44
C ALA A 6 -20.14 9.98 7.83
N GLU A 7 -20.25 11.30 7.72
CA GLU A 7 -21.41 12.01 7.18
C GLU A 7 -21.19 12.50 5.73
N GLY A 8 -20.01 12.27 5.16
CA GLY A 8 -19.62 12.72 3.83
C GLY A 8 -20.13 11.82 2.71
N GLU A 9 -20.49 12.42 1.56
CA GLU A 9 -20.95 11.70 0.37
C GLU A 9 -19.89 10.71 -0.17
N LEU A 10 -18.61 10.96 0.11
CA LEU A 10 -17.48 10.19 -0.41
C LEU A 10 -17.09 8.97 0.43
N ILE A 11 -17.69 8.76 1.62
CA ILE A 11 -17.24 7.70 2.54
C ILE A 11 -17.28 6.31 1.89
N ASN A 12 -18.35 5.98 1.16
CA ASN A 12 -18.53 4.63 0.62
C ASN A 12 -17.54 4.35 -0.52
N ILE A 13 -17.38 5.28 -1.46
CA ILE A 13 -16.41 5.15 -2.56
C ILE A 13 -14.97 5.13 -2.03
N HIS A 14 -14.67 5.89 -0.97
CA HIS A 14 -13.36 5.85 -0.30
C HIS A 14 -13.14 4.52 0.41
N ASN A 15 -14.12 3.99 1.13
CA ASN A 15 -14.03 2.69 1.78
C ASN A 15 -13.76 1.56 0.77
N HIS A 16 -14.44 1.54 -0.39
CA HIS A 16 -14.12 0.60 -1.46
C HIS A 16 -12.66 0.74 -1.93
N PHE A 17 -12.17 1.97 -2.07
CA PHE A 17 -10.78 2.23 -2.44
C PHE A 17 -9.79 1.71 -1.39
N LEU A 18 -10.02 2.00 -0.11
CA LEU A 18 -9.18 1.57 1.01
C LEU A 18 -9.15 0.03 1.18
N GLN A 19 -10.24 -0.64 0.84
CA GLN A 19 -10.35 -2.10 0.86
C GLN A 19 -9.75 -2.77 -0.38
N GLY A 20 -9.25 -1.98 -1.34
CA GLY A 20 -8.69 -2.52 -2.60
C GLY A 20 -9.76 -3.06 -3.56
N GLN A 21 -11.02 -2.66 -3.38
CA GLN A 21 -12.14 -3.03 -4.26
C GLN A 21 -12.21 -2.06 -5.45
N PHE A 22 -11.12 -1.99 -6.22
CA PHE A 22 -10.96 -0.95 -7.23
C PHE A 22 -12.03 -0.97 -8.32
N GLN A 23 -12.54 -2.15 -8.69
CA GLN A 23 -13.62 -2.24 -9.67
C GLN A 23 -14.91 -1.60 -9.15
N GLU A 24 -15.26 -1.80 -7.87
CA GLU A 24 -16.41 -1.15 -7.23
C GLU A 24 -16.25 0.38 -7.17
N VAL A 25 -15.03 0.88 -7.00
CA VAL A 25 -14.75 2.32 -7.06
C VAL A 25 -15.01 2.86 -8.47
N VAL A 26 -14.59 2.13 -9.51
CA VAL A 26 -14.78 2.53 -10.91
C VAL A 26 -16.27 2.54 -11.28
N ASP A 27 -17.01 1.54 -10.83
CA ASP A 27 -18.43 1.36 -11.14
C ASP A 27 -19.37 2.18 -10.22
N PHE A 28 -18.81 2.87 -9.21
CA PHE A 28 -19.58 3.63 -8.23
C PHE A 28 -20.39 4.76 -8.88
N ASP A 29 -21.69 4.82 -8.60
CA ASP A 29 -22.56 5.89 -9.08
C ASP A 29 -22.36 7.18 -8.27
N THR A 30 -21.72 8.17 -8.90
CA THR A 30 -21.45 9.48 -8.31
C THR A 30 -22.44 10.55 -8.77
N SER A 31 -23.51 10.19 -9.51
CA SER A 31 -24.45 11.16 -10.11
C SER A 31 -25.24 11.98 -9.09
N SER A 32 -25.38 11.46 -7.87
CA SER A 32 -26.07 12.11 -6.75
C SER A 32 -25.17 13.01 -5.91
N PHE A 33 -23.85 13.01 -6.15
CA PHE A 33 -22.91 13.79 -5.35
C PHE A 33 -23.01 15.28 -5.69
N SER A 34 -22.73 16.11 -4.68
CA SER A 34 -22.62 17.55 -4.84
C SER A 34 -21.48 17.93 -5.79
N GLU A 35 -21.58 19.11 -6.41
CA GLU A 35 -20.56 19.62 -7.35
C GLU A 35 -19.16 19.67 -6.71
N ASN A 36 -19.07 19.98 -5.41
CA ASN A 36 -17.82 20.00 -4.66
C ASN A 36 -17.16 18.62 -4.53
N ASN A 37 -17.95 17.55 -4.57
CA ASN A 37 -17.48 16.17 -4.45
C ASN A 37 -17.28 15.48 -5.79
N ALA A 38 -17.69 16.10 -6.90
CA ALA A 38 -17.52 15.53 -8.24
C ALA A 38 -16.04 15.29 -8.61
N LEU A 39 -15.17 16.26 -8.36
CA LEU A 39 -13.73 16.11 -8.65
C LEU A 39 -13.04 15.10 -7.69
N PRO A 40 -13.21 15.18 -6.35
CA PRO A 40 -12.70 14.15 -5.44
C PRO A 40 -13.13 12.71 -5.79
N ALA A 41 -14.40 12.50 -6.15
CA ALA A 41 -14.89 11.18 -6.56
C ALA A 41 -14.21 10.72 -7.86
N ARG A 42 -14.08 11.61 -8.85
CA ARG A 42 -13.36 11.31 -10.10
C ARG A 42 -11.90 10.95 -9.83
N ILE A 43 -11.23 11.63 -8.90
CA ILE A 43 -9.85 11.31 -8.53
C ILE A 43 -9.74 9.89 -7.97
N LEU A 44 -10.68 9.47 -7.10
CA LEU A 44 -10.72 8.08 -6.60
C LEU A 44 -10.92 7.06 -7.73
N GLN A 45 -11.83 7.33 -8.67
CA GLN A 45 -12.04 6.49 -9.85
C GLN A 45 -10.78 6.38 -10.72
N LEU A 46 -10.09 7.49 -10.99
CA LEU A 46 -8.86 7.48 -11.78
C LEU A 46 -7.73 6.72 -11.07
N ARG A 47 -7.59 6.90 -9.75
CA ARG A 47 -6.62 6.14 -8.94
C ARG A 47 -6.93 4.63 -8.96
N ALA A 48 -8.20 4.25 -8.85
CA ALA A 48 -8.63 2.85 -8.94
C ALA A 48 -8.34 2.24 -10.31
N ARG A 49 -8.58 3.00 -11.40
CA ARG A 49 -8.22 2.58 -12.77
C ARG A 49 -6.72 2.37 -12.94
N ILE A 50 -5.89 3.27 -12.38
CA ILE A 50 -4.42 3.09 -12.37
C ILE A 50 -4.05 1.79 -11.64
N ALA A 51 -4.65 1.52 -10.47
CA ALA A 51 -4.41 0.29 -9.70
C ALA A 51 -4.86 -0.99 -10.46
N LEU A 52 -5.87 -0.89 -11.32
CA LEU A 52 -6.31 -1.96 -12.23
C LEU A 52 -5.46 -2.07 -13.52
N GLY A 53 -4.33 -1.35 -13.62
CA GLY A 53 -3.43 -1.39 -14.76
C GLY A 53 -3.83 -0.52 -15.95
N GLN A 54 -4.88 0.29 -15.82
CA GLN A 54 -5.39 1.19 -16.88
C GLN A 54 -4.68 2.55 -16.90
N GLY A 55 -3.40 2.58 -16.54
CA GLY A 55 -2.62 3.83 -16.43
C GLY A 55 -2.48 4.56 -17.76
N GLN A 56 -2.43 3.84 -18.88
CA GLN A 56 -2.25 4.45 -20.20
C GLN A 56 -3.52 5.19 -20.67
N GLU A 57 -4.71 4.65 -20.39
CA GLU A 57 -5.98 5.31 -20.67
C GLU A 57 -6.18 6.53 -19.78
N VAL A 58 -5.91 6.39 -18.48
CA VAL A 58 -5.99 7.49 -17.51
C VAL A 58 -5.07 8.63 -17.91
N LEU A 59 -3.82 8.35 -18.28
CA LEU A 59 -2.86 9.35 -18.75
C LEU A 59 -3.37 10.09 -20.00
N GLY A 60 -4.08 9.40 -20.90
CA GLY A 60 -4.70 10.01 -22.08
C GLY A 60 -5.85 10.96 -21.71
N GLU A 61 -6.66 10.60 -20.71
CA GLU A 61 -7.82 11.36 -20.26
C GLU A 61 -7.45 12.65 -19.52
N VAL A 62 -6.43 12.62 -18.66
CA VAL A 62 -6.00 13.77 -17.87
C VAL A 62 -5.00 14.67 -18.60
N LYS A 63 -4.61 14.31 -19.82
CA LYS A 63 -3.59 15.05 -20.58
C LYS A 63 -4.03 16.48 -20.85
N GLY A 64 -3.24 17.44 -20.37
CA GLY A 64 -3.49 18.86 -20.57
C GLY A 64 -4.58 19.44 -19.66
N ALA A 65 -5.00 18.69 -18.62
CA ALA A 65 -5.75 19.24 -17.51
C ALA A 65 -4.99 20.42 -16.88
N LYS A 66 -5.74 21.39 -16.32
CA LYS A 66 -5.16 22.58 -15.67
C LYS A 66 -5.24 22.50 -14.15
N GLU A 67 -6.08 21.59 -13.66
CA GLU A 67 -6.29 21.27 -12.28
C GLU A 67 -5.05 20.52 -11.74
N PRO A 68 -4.37 21.04 -10.70
CA PRO A 68 -3.21 20.38 -10.09
C PRO A 68 -3.47 18.93 -9.67
N GLU A 69 -4.70 18.63 -9.26
CA GLU A 69 -5.15 17.29 -8.87
C GLU A 69 -5.06 16.30 -10.04
N LEU A 70 -5.51 16.71 -11.22
CA LEU A 70 -5.51 15.86 -12.42
C LEU A 70 -4.10 15.75 -13.02
N GLU A 71 -3.28 16.79 -12.88
CA GLU A 71 -1.85 16.72 -13.22
C GLU A 71 -1.12 15.72 -12.30
N ALA A 72 -1.41 15.73 -11.00
CA ALA A 72 -0.87 14.75 -10.05
C ALA A 72 -1.34 13.31 -10.34
N VAL A 73 -2.61 13.12 -10.76
CA VAL A 73 -3.10 11.82 -11.25
C VAL A 73 -2.34 11.39 -12.51
N GLY A 74 -2.06 12.32 -13.43
CA GLY A 74 -1.23 12.07 -14.60
C GLY A 74 0.17 11.59 -14.23
N ALA A 75 0.81 12.25 -13.27
CA ALA A 75 2.12 11.84 -12.76
C ALA A 75 2.09 10.44 -12.12
N LEU A 76 1.04 10.12 -11.34
CA LEU A 76 0.87 8.78 -10.79
C LEU A 76 0.72 7.71 -11.91
N ALA A 77 -0.05 8.01 -12.96
CA ALA A 77 -0.21 7.13 -14.11
C ALA A 77 1.11 6.97 -14.91
N GLU A 78 1.89 8.04 -15.06
CA GLU A 78 3.24 7.95 -15.64
C GLU A 78 4.15 7.03 -14.82
N PHE A 79 4.12 7.18 -13.50
CA PHE A 79 4.89 6.33 -12.60
C PHE A 79 4.50 4.85 -12.73
N SER A 80 3.20 4.54 -12.77
CA SER A 80 2.72 3.15 -12.94
C SER A 80 3.12 2.52 -14.27
N LEU A 81 3.40 3.34 -15.30
CA LEU A 81 3.90 2.92 -16.61
C LEU A 81 5.44 2.85 -16.67
N GLY A 82 6.13 3.02 -15.55
CA GLY A 82 7.59 3.01 -15.46
C GLY A 82 8.28 4.29 -15.92
N LYS A 83 7.54 5.40 -16.11
CA LYS A 83 8.09 6.72 -16.49
C LYS A 83 8.44 7.54 -15.25
N THR A 84 9.27 6.97 -14.37
CA THR A 84 9.57 7.51 -13.04
C THR A 84 10.11 8.95 -13.08
N ASP A 85 11.08 9.25 -13.94
CA ASP A 85 11.70 10.59 -13.98
C ASP A 85 10.71 11.69 -14.37
N SER A 86 9.81 11.40 -15.31
CA SER A 86 8.77 12.33 -15.75
C SER A 86 7.74 12.59 -14.65
N ALA A 87 7.29 11.51 -14.00
CA ALA A 87 6.36 11.57 -12.89
C ALA A 87 6.92 12.41 -11.74
N VAL A 88 8.16 12.13 -11.32
CA VAL A 88 8.84 12.85 -10.25
C VAL A 88 9.00 14.32 -10.59
N SER A 89 9.45 14.66 -11.82
CA SER A 89 9.62 16.06 -12.22
C SER A 89 8.29 16.84 -12.19
N THR A 90 7.19 16.19 -12.56
CA THR A 90 5.85 16.79 -12.49
C THR A 90 5.44 17.04 -11.04
N ILE A 91 5.60 16.05 -10.17
CA ILE A 91 5.29 16.19 -8.74
C ILE A 91 6.15 17.27 -8.07
N GLU A 92 7.44 17.36 -8.38
CA GLU A 92 8.31 18.40 -7.82
C GLU A 92 7.87 19.82 -8.20
N LYS A 93 7.34 20.01 -9.41
CA LYS A 93 6.76 21.30 -9.82
C LYS A 93 5.48 21.59 -9.04
N LEU A 94 4.59 20.61 -8.92
CA LEU A 94 3.34 20.73 -8.17
C LEU A 94 3.58 20.97 -6.68
N ALA A 95 4.60 20.35 -6.09
CA ALA A 95 5.01 20.58 -4.71
C ALA A 95 5.51 22.02 -4.45
N VAL A 96 5.81 22.79 -5.50
CA VAL A 96 6.14 24.23 -5.39
C VAL A 96 4.92 25.10 -5.67
N SER A 97 4.12 24.76 -6.69
CA SER A 97 3.01 25.61 -7.15
C SER A 97 1.66 25.36 -6.47
N ALA A 98 1.47 24.18 -5.86
CA ALA A 98 0.19 23.72 -5.30
C ALA A 98 0.43 22.81 -4.07
N ALA A 99 1.39 23.17 -3.22
CA ALA A 99 1.83 22.38 -2.08
C ALA A 99 0.75 22.16 -1.01
N ASP A 100 -0.23 23.06 -0.93
CA ASP A 100 -1.36 23.04 0.00
C ASP A 100 -2.58 22.28 -0.55
N ASN A 101 -2.47 21.73 -1.76
CA ASN A 101 -3.51 20.90 -2.35
C ASN A 101 -3.39 19.46 -1.84
N VAL A 102 -4.40 19.01 -1.09
CA VAL A 102 -4.41 17.67 -0.47
C VAL A 102 -4.21 16.51 -1.45
N THR A 103 -4.72 16.63 -2.69
CA THR A 103 -4.51 15.56 -3.69
C THR A 103 -3.06 15.55 -4.16
N VAL A 104 -2.45 16.73 -4.35
CA VAL A 104 -1.02 16.86 -4.67
C VAL A 104 -0.17 16.31 -3.54
N GLU A 105 -0.53 16.57 -2.28
CA GLU A 105 0.17 16.01 -1.11
C GLU A 105 0.16 14.47 -1.14
N ILE A 106 -1.03 13.87 -1.29
CA ILE A 106 -1.21 12.41 -1.25
C ILE A 106 -0.55 11.73 -2.45
N LEU A 107 -0.83 12.20 -3.66
CA LEU A 107 -0.33 11.57 -4.88
C LEU A 107 1.16 11.87 -5.08
N GLY A 108 1.58 13.09 -4.76
CA GLY A 108 2.98 13.47 -4.80
C GLY A 108 3.81 12.71 -3.76
N GLY A 109 3.32 12.60 -2.53
CA GLY A 109 3.94 11.79 -1.48
C GLY A 109 4.08 10.32 -1.89
N THR A 110 3.03 9.75 -2.50
CA THR A 110 3.06 8.38 -3.05
C THR A 110 4.15 8.21 -4.10
N VAL A 111 4.21 9.08 -5.11
CA VAL A 111 5.19 8.99 -6.21
C VAL A 111 6.61 9.23 -5.71
N LEU A 112 6.83 10.23 -4.85
CA LEU A 112 8.15 10.54 -4.29
C LEU A 112 8.67 9.39 -3.43
N GLN A 113 7.83 8.83 -2.56
CA GLN A 113 8.21 7.67 -1.73
C GLN A 113 8.56 6.46 -2.61
N ALA A 114 7.73 6.15 -3.61
CA ALA A 114 7.97 5.02 -4.50
C ALA A 114 9.22 5.22 -5.39
N ALA A 115 9.61 6.47 -5.66
CA ALA A 115 10.86 6.82 -6.33
C ALA A 115 12.09 6.85 -5.37
N GLY A 116 11.90 6.55 -4.08
CA GLY A 116 12.96 6.57 -3.06
C GLY A 116 13.32 7.96 -2.53
N LYS A 117 12.54 9.00 -2.86
CA LYS A 117 12.70 10.37 -2.34
C LYS A 117 11.92 10.57 -1.05
N THR A 118 12.26 9.77 -0.04
CA THR A 118 11.47 9.68 1.20
C THR A 118 11.40 11.00 1.97
N ASP A 119 12.49 11.76 2.04
CA ASP A 119 12.50 13.03 2.79
C ASP A 119 11.60 14.08 2.11
N ASP A 120 11.63 14.16 0.78
CA ASP A 120 10.76 15.05 -0.01
C ASP A 120 9.28 14.64 0.12
N ALA A 121 9.01 13.33 0.13
CA ALA A 121 7.66 12.80 0.34
C ALA A 121 7.09 13.20 1.71
N LEU A 122 7.87 13.04 2.78
CA LEU A 122 7.47 13.45 4.13
C LEU A 122 7.32 14.96 4.24
N ALA A 123 8.21 15.74 3.63
CA ALA A 123 8.13 17.19 3.63
C ALA A 123 6.81 17.68 2.99
N LEU A 124 6.43 17.10 1.84
CA LEU A 124 5.18 17.41 1.15
C LEU A 124 3.96 16.96 1.97
N LEU A 125 3.92 15.70 2.40
CA LEU A 125 2.78 15.15 3.17
C LEU A 125 2.55 15.87 4.49
N SER A 126 3.61 16.38 5.13
CA SER A 126 3.51 17.10 6.40
C SER A 126 2.78 18.45 6.34
N GLN A 127 2.52 18.97 5.13
CA GLN A 127 1.74 20.20 4.93
C GLN A 127 0.23 19.99 5.09
N HIS A 128 -0.21 18.72 5.17
CA HIS A 128 -1.63 18.38 5.20
C HIS A 128 -2.42 19.11 6.29
N SER A 129 -3.59 19.61 5.91
CA SER A 129 -4.51 20.27 6.84
C SER A 129 -5.63 19.32 7.28
N GLY A 130 -5.26 18.28 8.05
CA GLY A 130 -6.23 17.35 8.63
C GLY A 130 -6.74 16.27 7.67
N SER A 131 -5.98 15.95 6.63
CA SER A 131 -6.22 14.78 5.77
C SER A 131 -5.76 13.50 6.47
N LEU A 132 -6.65 12.51 6.62
CA LEU A 132 -6.29 11.21 7.17
C LEU A 132 -5.47 10.36 6.18
N ASP A 133 -5.74 10.46 4.88
CA ASP A 133 -4.95 9.81 3.82
C ASP A 133 -3.48 10.22 3.85
N ALA A 134 -3.20 11.52 4.02
CA ALA A 134 -1.82 12.00 4.15
C ALA A 134 -1.15 11.42 5.42
N VAL A 135 -1.85 11.40 6.55
CA VAL A 135 -1.35 10.80 7.80
C VAL A 135 -1.08 9.31 7.64
N ALA A 136 -1.98 8.58 6.98
CA ALA A 136 -1.81 7.16 6.71
C ALA A 136 -0.56 6.88 5.86
N LEU A 137 -0.28 7.70 4.84
CA LEU A 137 0.95 7.60 4.05
C LEU A 137 2.20 7.92 4.89
N ILE A 138 2.16 8.94 5.74
CA ILE A 138 3.26 9.24 6.68
C ILE A 138 3.54 8.04 7.60
N ILE A 139 2.49 7.42 8.15
CA ILE A 139 2.61 6.22 8.99
C ILE A 139 3.27 5.08 8.21
N GLN A 140 2.84 4.81 6.98
CA GLN A 140 3.45 3.79 6.13
C GLN A 140 4.94 4.08 5.88
N ILE A 141 5.30 5.32 5.55
CA ILE A 141 6.69 5.73 5.33
C ILE A 141 7.53 5.49 6.59
N TYR A 142 7.05 5.87 7.77
CA TYR A 142 7.76 5.61 9.02
C TYR A 142 7.94 4.11 9.28
N LEU A 143 6.95 3.28 8.97
CA LEU A 143 7.07 1.81 9.07
C LEU A 143 8.12 1.25 8.10
N TYR A 144 8.18 1.76 6.86
CA TYR A 144 9.24 1.41 5.90
C TYR A 144 10.63 1.79 6.40
N GLN A 145 10.76 2.94 7.06
CA GLN A 145 12.01 3.39 7.69
C GLN A 145 12.36 2.67 9.00
N ASN A 146 11.57 1.67 9.43
CA ASN A 146 11.70 1.02 10.74
C ASN A 146 11.54 1.99 11.93
N ARG A 147 10.88 3.13 11.74
CA ARG A 147 10.58 4.14 12.77
C ARG A 147 9.20 3.92 13.38
N THR A 148 9.03 2.74 14.01
CA THR A 148 7.78 2.35 14.68
C THR A 148 7.37 3.34 15.77
N ASP A 149 8.33 4.00 16.41
CA ASP A 149 8.10 5.06 17.40
C ASP A 149 7.35 6.26 16.82
N LEU A 150 7.72 6.71 15.62
CA LEU A 150 7.04 7.82 14.93
C LEU A 150 5.67 7.38 14.42
N ALA A 151 5.59 6.19 13.82
CA ALA A 151 4.32 5.63 13.35
C ALA A 151 3.28 5.50 14.48
N LEU A 152 3.70 5.04 15.66
CA LEU A 152 2.86 4.97 16.87
C LEU A 152 2.36 6.35 17.31
N LYS A 153 3.21 7.37 17.25
CA LYS A 153 2.84 8.75 17.60
C LYS A 153 1.77 9.29 16.66
N GLU A 154 1.95 9.12 15.35
CA GLU A 154 1.00 9.61 14.34
C GLU A 154 -0.34 8.89 14.45
N VAL A 155 -0.35 7.56 14.53
CA VAL A 155 -1.62 6.81 14.62
C VAL A 155 -2.38 7.12 15.91
N SER A 156 -1.68 7.31 17.03
CA SER A 156 -2.29 7.71 18.30
C SER A 156 -2.89 9.12 18.25
N ALA A 157 -2.31 10.02 17.45
CA ALA A 157 -2.84 11.36 17.24
C ALA A 157 -4.06 11.31 16.32
N ALA A 158 -3.99 10.56 15.21
CA ALA A 158 -5.09 10.33 14.27
C ALA A 158 -6.34 9.75 14.94
N ARG A 159 -6.14 8.73 15.80
CA ARG A 159 -7.24 8.05 16.51
C ARG A 159 -8.10 8.98 17.34
N ARG A 160 -7.57 10.11 17.82
CA ARG A 160 -8.33 11.05 18.68
C ARG A 160 -9.48 11.72 17.92
N TRP A 161 -9.32 11.95 16.62
CA TRP A 161 -10.27 12.70 15.81
C TRP A 161 -10.92 11.89 14.68
N ALA A 162 -10.39 10.72 14.33
CA ALA A 162 -10.91 9.85 13.27
C ALA A 162 -11.44 8.50 13.78
N GLN A 163 -12.08 8.47 14.96
CA GLN A 163 -12.40 7.23 15.71
C GLN A 163 -13.19 6.18 14.92
N ASP A 164 -14.08 6.61 14.03
CA ASP A 164 -14.97 5.75 13.24
C ASP A 164 -14.45 5.49 11.81
N SER A 165 -13.26 6.00 11.47
CA SER A 165 -12.70 5.82 10.13
C SER A 165 -12.11 4.42 9.96
N LEU A 166 -12.45 3.74 8.86
CA LEU A 166 -11.77 2.52 8.46
C LEU A 166 -10.26 2.73 8.31
N LEU A 167 -9.84 3.88 7.77
CA LEU A 167 -8.43 4.16 7.51
C LEU A 167 -7.60 4.21 8.80
N VAL A 168 -8.15 4.74 9.90
CA VAL A 168 -7.41 4.73 11.18
C VAL A 168 -7.30 3.32 11.73
N ASN A 169 -8.33 2.47 11.57
CA ASN A 169 -8.27 1.06 11.97
C ASN A 169 -7.23 0.28 11.16
N LEU A 170 -7.13 0.56 9.85
CA LEU A 170 -6.08 -0.02 8.99
C LEU A 170 -4.68 0.45 9.42
N ALA A 171 -4.51 1.75 9.67
CA ALA A 171 -3.23 2.30 10.11
C ALA A 171 -2.78 1.74 11.47
N GLU A 172 -3.71 1.58 12.42
CA GLU A 172 -3.44 0.92 13.70
C GLU A 172 -3.07 -0.54 13.53
N SER A 173 -3.68 -1.24 12.56
CA SER A 173 -3.36 -2.63 12.24
C SER A 173 -1.94 -2.75 11.67
N TRP A 174 -1.53 -1.88 10.75
CA TRP A 174 -0.15 -1.85 10.23
C TRP A 174 0.89 -1.62 11.32
N VAL A 175 0.65 -0.63 12.18
CA VAL A 175 1.54 -0.35 13.31
C VAL A 175 1.52 -1.50 14.32
N GLY A 176 0.35 -2.08 14.58
CA GLY A 176 0.16 -3.23 15.46
C GLY A 176 0.93 -4.46 15.00
N LEU A 177 0.91 -4.77 13.71
CA LEU A 177 1.71 -5.84 13.11
C LEU A 177 3.22 -5.61 13.28
N ARG A 178 3.67 -4.36 13.32
CA ARG A 178 5.09 -4.05 13.59
C ARG A 178 5.47 -4.14 15.06
N VAL A 179 4.53 -3.86 15.97
CA VAL A 179 4.73 -3.93 17.43
C VAL A 179 4.67 -5.38 17.93
N GLY A 180 3.71 -6.15 17.44
CA GLY A 180 3.49 -7.54 17.81
C GLY A 180 2.86 -7.78 19.18
N GLY A 181 2.92 -9.04 19.64
CA GLY A 181 2.25 -9.48 20.86
C GLY A 181 0.72 -9.48 20.70
N GLU A 182 0.01 -8.94 21.69
CA GLU A 182 -1.47 -8.83 21.66
C GLU A 182 -1.99 -8.00 20.48
N LYS A 183 -1.13 -7.16 19.87
CA LYS A 183 -1.47 -6.35 18.70
C LYS A 183 -1.74 -7.17 17.43
N TYR A 184 -1.18 -8.38 17.33
CA TYR A 184 -1.50 -9.28 16.22
C TYR A 184 -2.98 -9.67 16.20
N GLN A 185 -3.55 -9.97 17.38
CA GLN A 185 -4.95 -10.35 17.49
C GLN A 185 -5.88 -9.17 17.21
N GLN A 186 -5.48 -7.95 17.57
CA GLN A 186 -6.24 -6.73 17.26
C GLN A 186 -6.28 -6.46 15.76
N ALA A 187 -5.13 -6.53 15.08
CA ALA A 187 -5.05 -6.39 13.63
C ALA A 187 -5.83 -7.49 12.90
N PHE A 188 -5.76 -8.74 13.40
CA PHE A 188 -6.51 -9.86 12.85
C PHE A 188 -8.01 -9.57 12.78
N TYR A 189 -8.63 -9.10 13.86
CA TYR A 189 -10.08 -8.86 13.85
C TYR A 189 -10.51 -7.82 12.81
N VAL A 190 -9.69 -6.80 12.58
CA VAL A 190 -9.96 -5.80 11.52
C VAL A 190 -9.94 -6.46 10.15
N TYR A 191 -8.92 -7.27 9.84
CA TYR A 191 -8.82 -7.90 8.52
C TYR A 191 -9.78 -9.08 8.33
N GLU A 192 -10.09 -9.84 9.38
CA GLU A 192 -11.13 -10.86 9.37
C GLU A 192 -12.49 -10.25 9.03
N GLU A 193 -12.84 -9.12 9.65
CA GLU A 193 -14.09 -8.42 9.34
C GLU A 193 -14.16 -7.98 7.88
N LEU A 194 -13.05 -7.50 7.31
CA LEU A 194 -12.99 -7.11 5.90
C LEU A 194 -13.05 -8.32 4.96
N ALA A 195 -12.41 -9.42 5.32
CA ALA A 195 -12.29 -10.60 4.46
C ALA A 195 -13.52 -11.52 4.48
N GLN A 196 -14.28 -11.55 5.58
CA GLN A 196 -15.40 -12.50 5.77
C GLN A 196 -16.62 -12.23 4.86
N ALA A 197 -16.91 -10.97 4.54
CA ALA A 197 -18.10 -10.64 3.75
C ALA A 197 -17.75 -10.58 2.26
N PRO A 198 -18.47 -11.30 1.37
CA PRO A 198 -18.20 -11.26 -0.08
C PRO A 198 -18.25 -9.85 -0.68
N SER A 199 -19.05 -8.96 -0.09
CA SER A 199 -19.20 -7.57 -0.51
C SER A 199 -18.05 -6.65 -0.10
N THR A 200 -17.16 -7.07 0.81
CA THR A 200 -15.99 -6.30 1.28
C THR A 200 -14.66 -7.02 0.99
N SER A 201 -14.72 -8.33 0.77
CA SER A 201 -13.55 -9.19 0.55
C SER A 201 -12.84 -8.85 -0.76
N SER A 202 -11.56 -8.51 -0.66
CA SER A 202 -10.65 -8.32 -1.78
C SER A 202 -9.44 -9.24 -1.65
N ILE A 203 -8.60 -9.28 -2.68
CA ILE A 203 -7.31 -9.99 -2.59
C ILE A 203 -6.41 -9.39 -1.49
N TYR A 204 -6.51 -8.07 -1.26
CA TYR A 204 -5.75 -7.35 -0.25
C TYR A 204 -6.18 -7.72 1.17
N SER A 205 -7.48 -7.82 1.44
CA SER A 205 -7.98 -8.22 2.75
C SER A 205 -7.63 -9.68 3.07
N LEU A 206 -7.72 -10.57 2.08
CA LEU A 206 -7.33 -11.98 2.23
C LEU A 206 -5.85 -12.14 2.59
N VAL A 207 -4.95 -11.44 1.85
CA VAL A 207 -3.52 -11.48 2.17
C VAL A 207 -3.22 -10.85 3.53
N SER A 208 -3.89 -9.74 3.88
CA SER A 208 -3.70 -9.09 5.18
C SER A 208 -4.17 -9.98 6.34
N GLN A 209 -5.30 -10.66 6.19
CA GLN A 209 -5.77 -11.67 7.14
C GLN A 209 -4.76 -12.81 7.28
N ALA A 210 -4.27 -13.35 6.16
CA ALA A 210 -3.29 -14.43 6.18
C ALA A 210 -1.98 -14.06 6.89
N VAL A 211 -1.50 -12.83 6.70
CA VAL A 211 -0.33 -12.29 7.41
C VAL A 211 -0.58 -12.24 8.91
N CYS A 212 -1.76 -11.78 9.34
CA CYS A 212 -2.13 -11.77 10.76
C CYS A 212 -2.17 -13.19 11.34
N GLU A 213 -2.79 -14.14 10.63
CA GLU A 213 -2.84 -15.55 11.05
C GLU A 213 -1.44 -16.16 11.18
N LEU A 214 -0.54 -15.85 10.25
CA LEU A 214 0.85 -16.31 10.32
C LEU A 214 1.58 -15.76 11.54
N HIS A 215 1.38 -14.48 11.87
CA HIS A 215 1.92 -13.87 13.09
C HIS A 215 1.34 -14.47 14.38
N LEU A 216 0.11 -14.97 14.33
CA LEU A 216 -0.55 -15.70 15.43
C LEU A 216 -0.16 -17.18 15.50
N GLY A 217 0.68 -17.67 14.57
CA GLY A 217 1.08 -19.07 14.48
C GLY A 217 0.01 -20.02 13.92
N ARG A 218 -1.06 -19.46 13.34
CA ARG A 218 -2.19 -20.20 12.74
C ARG A 218 -1.90 -20.47 11.27
N THR A 219 -1.00 -21.42 11.03
CA THR A 219 -0.43 -21.67 9.70
C THR A 219 -1.43 -22.30 8.73
N GLU A 220 -2.41 -23.07 9.21
CA GLU A 220 -3.40 -23.72 8.34
C GLU A 220 -4.40 -22.69 7.77
N GLU A 221 -4.89 -21.80 8.63
CA GLU A 221 -5.78 -20.69 8.28
C GLU A 221 -5.09 -19.69 7.37
N SER A 222 -3.82 -19.34 7.68
CA SER A 222 -2.99 -18.50 6.82
C SER A 222 -2.82 -19.11 5.42
N GLN A 223 -2.54 -20.42 5.33
CA GLN A 223 -2.40 -21.09 4.03
C GLN A 223 -3.71 -21.06 3.25
N ALA A 224 -4.85 -21.35 3.89
CA ALA A 224 -6.15 -21.33 3.23
C ALA A 224 -6.49 -19.95 2.63
N ALA A 225 -6.25 -18.88 3.38
CA ALA A 225 -6.47 -17.51 2.92
C ALA A 225 -5.55 -17.11 1.75
N LEU A 226 -4.27 -17.52 1.78
CA LEU A 226 -3.33 -17.27 0.67
C LEU A 226 -3.71 -18.05 -0.59
N GLU A 227 -4.13 -19.31 -0.45
CA GLU A 227 -4.61 -20.11 -1.56
C GLU A 227 -5.91 -19.54 -2.15
N GLU A 228 -6.80 -18.97 -1.34
CA GLU A 228 -7.97 -18.24 -1.82
C GLU A 228 -7.58 -16.98 -2.60
N ALA A 229 -6.62 -16.20 -2.10
CA ALA A 229 -6.09 -15.04 -2.81
C ALA A 229 -5.52 -15.44 -4.20
N LEU A 230 -4.74 -16.53 -4.26
CA LEU A 230 -4.16 -17.02 -5.51
C LEU A 230 -5.18 -17.66 -6.47
N LYS A 231 -6.34 -18.12 -5.98
CA LYS A 231 -7.46 -18.50 -6.85
C LYS A 231 -8.07 -17.28 -7.56
N LYS A 232 -8.07 -16.11 -6.91
CA LYS A 232 -8.56 -14.86 -7.51
C LYS A 232 -7.56 -14.29 -8.51
N ASP A 233 -6.28 -14.26 -8.16
CA ASP A 233 -5.18 -13.88 -9.06
C ASP A 233 -3.95 -14.77 -8.81
N PRO A 234 -3.67 -15.74 -9.70
CA PRO A 234 -2.53 -16.64 -9.59
C PRO A 234 -1.16 -15.95 -9.67
N THR A 235 -1.11 -14.69 -10.13
CA THR A 235 0.12 -13.92 -10.33
C THR A 235 0.32 -12.83 -9.28
N TYR A 236 -0.55 -12.74 -8.28
CA TYR A 236 -0.45 -11.71 -7.25
C TYR A 236 0.78 -11.94 -6.36
N ALA A 237 1.79 -11.08 -6.53
CA ALA A 237 3.13 -11.28 -6.00
C ALA A 237 3.16 -11.37 -4.47
N GLU A 238 2.35 -10.58 -3.78
CA GLU A 238 2.28 -10.51 -2.33
C GLU A 238 1.70 -11.79 -1.73
N ALA A 239 0.70 -12.42 -2.38
CA ALA A 239 0.20 -13.72 -1.95
C ALA A 239 1.25 -14.82 -2.17
N ILE A 240 1.94 -14.82 -3.32
CA ILE A 240 3.02 -15.78 -3.60
C ILE A 240 4.14 -15.64 -2.56
N ALA A 241 4.58 -14.41 -2.28
CA ALA A 241 5.65 -14.13 -1.33
C ALA A 241 5.28 -14.57 0.10
N ASN A 242 4.05 -14.29 0.56
CA ASN A 242 3.61 -14.72 1.88
C ASN A 242 3.43 -16.25 1.97
N LEU A 243 2.97 -16.90 0.91
CA LEU A 243 2.91 -18.37 0.86
C LEU A 243 4.31 -18.99 0.89
N LEU A 244 5.28 -18.38 0.20
CA LEU A 244 6.68 -18.78 0.25
C LEU A 244 7.21 -18.70 1.70
N VAL A 245 6.97 -17.59 2.40
CA VAL A 245 7.34 -17.45 3.82
C VAL A 245 6.69 -18.54 4.67
N LEU A 246 5.40 -18.80 4.49
CA LEU A 246 4.68 -19.85 5.21
C LEU A 246 5.29 -21.24 4.98
N LYS A 247 5.60 -21.59 3.73
CA LYS A 247 6.25 -22.86 3.39
C LYS A 247 7.65 -22.95 4.00
N ALA A 248 8.42 -21.86 3.98
CA ALA A 248 9.74 -21.82 4.60
C ALA A 248 9.68 -22.06 6.13
N VAL A 249 8.80 -21.36 6.85
CA VAL A 249 8.72 -21.47 8.32
C VAL A 249 8.14 -22.80 8.78
N THR A 250 7.39 -23.49 7.92
CA THR A 250 6.86 -24.84 8.17
C THR A 250 7.77 -25.96 7.66
N GLY A 251 8.95 -25.63 7.11
CA GLY A 251 9.95 -26.61 6.66
C GLY A 251 9.61 -27.33 5.36
N GLN A 252 8.74 -26.74 4.53
CA GLN A 252 8.37 -27.26 3.21
C GLN A 252 9.28 -26.68 2.11
N ASP A 253 9.26 -27.30 0.92
CA ASP A 253 10.00 -26.77 -0.24
C ASP A 253 9.42 -25.43 -0.71
N THR A 254 10.31 -24.54 -1.14
CA THR A 254 9.97 -23.16 -1.57
C THR A 254 10.41 -22.87 -3.00
N SER A 255 10.99 -23.84 -3.69
CA SER A 255 11.62 -23.67 -5.01
C SER A 255 10.61 -23.19 -6.05
N GLU A 256 9.45 -23.86 -6.15
CA GLU A 256 8.39 -23.49 -7.12
C GLU A 256 7.81 -22.09 -6.85
N LEU A 257 7.62 -21.73 -5.57
CA LEU A 257 7.10 -20.42 -5.19
C LEU A 257 8.13 -19.30 -5.43
N THR A 258 9.42 -19.59 -5.24
CA THR A 258 10.51 -18.66 -5.56
C THR A 258 10.53 -18.36 -7.05
N GLU A 259 10.44 -19.39 -7.89
CA GLU A 259 10.36 -19.22 -9.35
C GLU A 259 9.09 -18.47 -9.77
N SER A 260 7.95 -18.78 -9.15
CA SER A 260 6.67 -18.11 -9.43
C SER A 260 6.74 -16.63 -9.08
N LEU A 261 7.30 -16.29 -7.91
CA LEU A 261 7.50 -14.91 -7.49
C LEU A 261 8.46 -14.17 -8.43
N ALA A 262 9.54 -14.81 -8.86
CA ALA A 262 10.50 -14.22 -9.79
C ALA A 262 9.87 -13.95 -11.17
N LYS A 263 8.91 -14.78 -11.61
CA LYS A 263 8.16 -14.56 -12.86
C LYS A 263 7.15 -13.42 -12.72
N ALA A 264 6.41 -13.35 -11.61
CA ALA A 264 5.37 -12.35 -11.38
C ALA A 264 5.97 -10.96 -11.06
N ALA A 265 6.99 -10.91 -10.19
CA ALA A 265 7.63 -9.68 -9.75
C ALA A 265 9.13 -9.89 -9.54
N PRO A 266 9.95 -9.85 -10.62
CA PRO A 266 11.40 -10.07 -10.55
C PRO A 266 12.16 -9.16 -9.58
N LYS A 267 11.62 -7.97 -9.29
CA LYS A 267 12.21 -6.97 -8.38
C LYS A 267 11.53 -6.93 -7.01
N HIS A 268 10.71 -7.92 -6.67
CA HIS A 268 10.01 -7.97 -5.39
C HIS A 268 11.01 -7.93 -4.22
N ASP A 269 10.73 -7.12 -3.19
CA ASP A 269 11.65 -6.86 -2.07
C ASP A 269 12.13 -8.12 -1.36
N PHE A 270 11.26 -9.15 -1.29
CA PHE A 270 11.64 -10.45 -0.74
C PHE A 270 12.82 -11.08 -1.50
N LEU A 271 12.79 -11.08 -2.84
CA LEU A 271 13.82 -11.69 -3.68
C LEU A 271 15.13 -10.91 -3.59
N THR A 272 15.07 -9.59 -3.72
CA THR A 272 16.25 -8.72 -3.66
C THR A 272 16.91 -8.78 -2.28
N THR A 273 16.10 -8.83 -1.21
CA THR A 273 16.61 -8.99 0.16
C THR A 273 17.23 -10.37 0.35
N LEU A 274 16.59 -11.44 -0.14
CA LEU A 274 17.12 -12.79 -0.03
C LEU A 274 18.49 -12.93 -0.73
N GLU A 275 18.61 -12.41 -1.95
CA GLU A 275 19.87 -12.36 -2.69
C GLU A 275 20.95 -11.59 -1.90
N ALA A 276 20.62 -10.38 -1.41
CA ALA A 276 21.55 -9.58 -0.62
C ALA A 276 22.00 -10.28 0.67
N LYS A 277 21.11 -11.05 1.32
CA LYS A 277 21.47 -11.85 2.51
C LYS A 277 22.34 -13.05 2.16
N SER A 278 22.11 -13.71 1.03
CA SER A 278 22.97 -14.79 0.52
C SER A 278 24.39 -14.29 0.26
N ASP A 279 24.52 -13.15 -0.42
CA ASP A 279 25.82 -12.51 -0.66
C ASP A 279 26.56 -12.15 0.64
N LEU A 280 25.82 -11.65 1.64
CA LEU A 280 26.39 -11.33 2.95
C LEU A 280 26.86 -12.59 3.68
N PHE A 281 26.12 -13.69 3.57
CA PHE A 281 26.51 -14.98 4.13
C PHE A 281 27.81 -15.48 3.49
N ASP A 282 27.90 -15.49 2.16
CA ASP A 282 29.09 -15.94 1.43
C ASP A 282 30.32 -15.09 1.77
N LYS A 283 30.15 -13.76 1.84
CA LYS A 283 31.21 -12.83 2.29
C LYS A 283 31.66 -13.12 3.72
N ALA A 284 30.74 -13.46 4.62
CA ALA A 284 31.07 -13.84 5.98
C ALA A 284 31.79 -15.19 6.04
N ALA A 285 31.27 -16.22 5.35
CA ALA A 285 31.84 -17.56 5.29
C ALA A 285 33.26 -17.57 4.71
N ALA A 286 33.54 -16.72 3.71
CA ALA A 286 34.88 -16.56 3.15
C ALA A 286 35.95 -16.18 4.19
N LYS A 287 35.58 -15.47 5.27
CA LYS A 287 36.49 -15.12 6.37
C LYS A 287 36.92 -16.33 7.22
N TYR A 288 36.14 -17.41 7.17
CA TYR A 288 36.34 -18.63 7.94
C TYR A 288 36.84 -19.80 7.09
N LYS A 289 37.12 -19.58 5.80
CA LYS A 289 37.79 -20.60 4.98
C LYS A 289 39.20 -20.82 5.52
N ALA A 290 39.52 -22.07 5.86
CA ALA A 290 40.84 -22.44 6.33
C ALA A 290 41.90 -21.98 5.31
N LYS A 291 42.86 -21.18 5.76
CA LYS A 291 44.08 -20.94 4.98
C LYS A 291 44.80 -22.28 4.90
N VAL A 292 44.65 -22.98 3.79
CA VAL A 292 45.49 -24.15 3.51
C VAL A 292 46.92 -23.61 3.41
N SER A 293 47.71 -23.82 4.45
CA SER A 293 49.15 -23.58 4.43
C SER A 293 49.76 -24.58 3.45
N ALA A 294 50.28 -24.06 2.33
CA ALA A 294 51.07 -24.81 1.37
C ALA A 294 52.43 -25.20 1.98
#